data_AF-A0A438K9G6-F1
#
_entry.id   AF-A0A438K9G6-F1
#
_cell.length_a   1.000
_cell.length_b   1.000
_cell.length_c   1.000
_cell.angle_alpha   90.00
_cell.angle_beta   90.00
_cell.angle_gamma   90.00
#
_symmetry.space_group_name_H-M   'P 1'
#
loop_
_entity.id
_entity.type
_entity.pdbx_description
1 polymer ?
#
loop_
_entity_poly.entity_id
_entity_poly.type
_entity_poly.pdbx_seq_one_letter_code
_entity_poly.pdbx_strand_id
1 'polypeptide(L)'
;MMMSMHGRNKRGASSTRAGNESEEEDYEIEIDGLQDKALWRTWFRSLVCRQQTVPDSARSRIGRIVAATANETRGRFIIRPDNWWYMVWTHFILIWAVYSSFFTPMEFGFFRGLPENLFLLDIAGQLAFLVDMVVRFFVAFRDTQSYTTVDSHKRIASGVYLKSRFVVDFLGCLPLDAIYQFCGRKEPVRYLLWIRLSRALRVTEFFEKLEKDIRINYLFTRIVKLLVVELYCTHAAACIFYYLATTMPASQEGYTWIGSLKMGDYSYSHFRDIDLWKRYFTSLYFAIVTMATVGYGDIHAVNVREMLFVMAYVSFDMILGAYLLGNMTALIVKGSKTEKFRDRMAELISYMNRNKLGRQISNEIKHHMRSQYETSYTEAALLQDIPVSIRAKV
;
A
#
# COMPACT_ATOMS: atom_id res chain seq x y z
N MET A 1 -24.70 -11.68 -65.80
CA MET A 1 -25.50 -12.44 -66.79
C MET A 1 -26.76 -12.90 -66.06
N MET A 2 -27.93 -12.53 -66.61
CA MET A 2 -29.29 -12.86 -66.15
C MET A 2 -29.45 -14.39 -65.90
N MET A 3 -30.37 -14.90 -65.07
CA MET A 3 -31.81 -14.80 -65.27
C MET A 3 -32.63 -15.31 -64.07
N SER A 4 -33.81 -14.69 -63.91
CA SER A 4 -34.92 -15.01 -63.00
C SER A 4 -35.73 -16.25 -63.44
N MET A 5 -36.36 -17.01 -62.51
CA MET A 5 -37.83 -17.07 -62.30
C MET A 5 -38.39 -18.37 -61.67
N HIS A 6 -39.28 -18.18 -60.67
CA HIS A 6 -40.58 -18.86 -60.36
C HIS A 6 -40.64 -20.40 -60.16
N GLY A 7 -41.41 -20.98 -59.23
CA GLY A 7 -42.45 -20.49 -58.34
C GLY A 7 -43.28 -21.65 -57.73
N ARG A 8 -44.30 -21.29 -56.93
CA ARG A 8 -45.39 -22.06 -56.28
C ARG A 8 -45.13 -22.70 -54.89
N ASN A 9 -46.10 -22.81 -53.98
CA ASN A 9 -47.12 -21.93 -53.37
C ASN A 9 -47.90 -22.80 -52.34
N LYS A 10 -47.95 -22.35 -51.07
CA LYS A 10 -49.00 -22.46 -50.02
C LYS A 10 -49.64 -23.83 -49.65
N ARG A 11 -49.57 -24.14 -48.35
CA ARG A 11 -50.58 -24.90 -47.57
C ARG A 11 -51.08 -24.04 -46.40
N GLY A 12 -52.40 -23.98 -46.21
CA GLY A 12 -53.10 -23.84 -44.91
C GLY A 12 -53.82 -25.17 -44.61
N ALA A 13 -54.37 -25.51 -43.45
CA ALA A 13 -54.68 -24.77 -42.23
C ALA A 13 -54.89 -25.75 -41.03
N SER A 14 -54.77 -25.19 -39.81
CA SER A 14 -55.48 -25.45 -38.53
C SER A 14 -55.33 -26.75 -37.69
N SER A 15 -54.97 -26.50 -36.41
CA SER A 15 -55.45 -27.11 -35.14
C SER A 15 -54.99 -28.55 -34.82
N THR A 16 -54.46 -28.95 -33.65
CA THR A 16 -54.68 -28.50 -32.26
C THR A 16 -53.55 -29.02 -31.33
N ARG A 17 -52.93 -28.11 -30.56
CA ARG A 17 -52.53 -28.14 -29.14
C ARG A 17 -52.02 -29.45 -28.48
N ALA A 18 -50.74 -29.46 -28.05
CA ALA A 18 -50.31 -29.36 -26.63
C ALA A 18 -48.83 -29.79 -26.45
N GLY A 19 -48.03 -28.96 -25.77
CA GLY A 19 -46.83 -29.42 -25.06
C GLY A 19 -45.55 -28.59 -25.26
N ASN A 20 -45.26 -27.76 -24.26
CA ASN A 20 -43.99 -27.13 -23.88
C ASN A 20 -43.47 -25.92 -24.69
N GLU A 21 -43.73 -24.77 -24.09
CA GLU A 21 -43.02 -23.50 -24.18
C GLU A 21 -41.53 -23.67 -23.87
N SER A 22 -40.70 -23.09 -24.74
CA SER A 22 -39.33 -22.67 -24.44
C SER A 22 -39.31 -21.16 -24.65
N GLU A 23 -39.45 -20.40 -23.57
CA GLU A 23 -39.23 -18.95 -23.58
C GLU A 23 -37.75 -18.67 -23.31
N GLU A 24 -37.13 -17.98 -24.27
CA GLU A 24 -35.87 -17.25 -24.12
C GLU A 24 -36.16 -16.01 -23.26
N GLU A 25 -35.57 -15.92 -22.07
CA GLU A 25 -35.52 -14.67 -21.29
C GLU A 25 -34.16 -14.00 -21.49
N ASP A 26 -34.20 -12.89 -22.22
CA ASP A 26 -33.14 -11.90 -22.32
C ASP A 26 -33.21 -10.91 -21.13
N TYR A 27 -32.04 -10.39 -20.79
CA TYR A 27 -31.65 -9.60 -19.62
C TYR A 27 -32.46 -8.33 -19.32
N GLU A 28 -32.74 -8.09 -18.03
CA GLU A 28 -32.57 -6.79 -17.36
C GLU A 28 -32.03 -7.01 -15.94
N ILE A 29 -30.76 -6.67 -15.71
CA ILE A 29 -30.20 -6.57 -14.35
C ILE A 29 -30.40 -5.13 -13.91
N GLU A 30 -31.38 -4.95 -13.03
CA GLU A 30 -31.65 -3.71 -12.29
C GLU A 30 -30.42 -3.36 -11.42
N ILE A 31 -29.71 -2.28 -11.79
CA ILE A 31 -28.67 -1.70 -10.93
C ILE A 31 -29.38 -0.89 -9.86
N ASP A 32 -29.70 -1.56 -8.75
CA ASP A 32 -30.27 -0.90 -7.58
C ASP A 32 -29.15 -0.17 -6.82
N GLY A 33 -29.08 1.14 -7.05
CA GLY A 33 -28.26 2.05 -6.28
C GLY A 33 -29.02 2.50 -5.05
N LEU A 34 -28.55 2.17 -3.84
CA LEU A 34 -28.62 3.03 -2.66
C LEU A 34 -27.86 2.45 -1.44
N GLN A 35 -27.04 3.34 -0.86
CA GLN A 35 -26.51 3.34 0.52
C GLN A 35 -25.23 2.56 0.88
N ASP A 36 -24.17 2.83 0.12
CA ASP A 36 -22.79 2.46 0.45
C ASP A 36 -22.07 3.49 1.38
N LYS A 37 -22.74 3.94 2.45
CA LYS A 37 -22.10 4.77 3.50
C LYS A 37 -21.93 4.03 4.83
N ALA A 38 -22.71 2.99 5.06
CA ALA A 38 -22.64 2.18 6.27
C ALA A 38 -21.50 1.15 6.18
N LEU A 39 -21.35 0.47 5.05
CA LEU A 39 -20.35 -0.58 4.79
C LEU A 39 -18.92 -0.07 4.90
N TRP A 40 -18.62 1.10 4.32
CA TRP A 40 -17.28 1.68 4.46
C TRP A 40 -16.97 2.08 5.90
N ARG A 41 -17.98 2.56 6.66
CA ARG A 41 -17.82 2.89 8.10
C ARG A 41 -17.63 1.65 8.96
N THR A 42 -18.29 0.53 8.68
CA THR A 42 -18.08 -0.75 9.38
C THR A 42 -16.76 -1.40 8.99
N TRP A 43 -16.37 -1.32 7.72
CA TRP A 43 -15.06 -1.78 7.23
C TRP A 43 -13.92 -0.96 7.83
N PHE A 44 -14.02 0.38 7.84
CA PHE A 44 -13.09 1.27 8.56
C PHE A 44 -13.11 1.04 10.07
N ARG A 45 -14.28 0.87 10.71
CA ARG A 45 -14.35 0.53 12.15
C ARG A 45 -13.70 -0.82 12.46
N SER A 46 -13.80 -1.79 11.57
CA SER A 46 -13.15 -3.10 11.70
C SER A 46 -11.63 -3.01 11.56
N LEU A 47 -11.12 -2.09 10.74
CA LEU A 47 -9.70 -1.77 10.65
C LEU A 47 -9.21 -0.94 11.85
N VAL A 48 -10.02 0.00 12.34
CA VAL A 48 -9.63 1.00 13.37
C VAL A 48 -9.87 0.51 14.81
N CYS A 49 -10.86 -0.34 15.08
CA CYS A 49 -11.33 -0.66 16.43
C CYS A 49 -11.08 -2.12 16.85
N ARG A 50 -10.11 -2.78 16.22
CA ARG A 50 -9.86 -4.20 16.47
C ARG A 50 -8.66 -4.32 17.40
N GLN A 51 -8.87 -4.08 18.70
CA GLN A 51 -7.92 -4.42 19.76
C GLN A 51 -8.70 -4.97 20.96
N GLN A 52 -8.12 -5.98 21.61
CA GLN A 52 -8.73 -6.99 22.49
C GLN A 52 -9.88 -6.54 23.41
N THR A 53 -11.01 -7.23 23.30
CA THR A 53 -12.05 -7.29 24.33
C THR A 53 -11.58 -8.18 25.48
N VAL A 54 -11.29 -7.59 26.64
CA VAL A 54 -11.00 -8.30 27.89
C VAL A 54 -12.33 -8.68 28.58
N PRO A 55 -12.49 -9.89 29.15
CA PRO A 55 -13.74 -10.36 29.75
C PRO A 55 -14.15 -9.58 31.03
N ASP A 56 -15.47 -9.41 31.20
CA ASP A 56 -16.12 -8.48 32.13
C ASP A 56 -15.83 -8.69 33.64
N SER A 57 -15.32 -9.86 34.05
CA SER A 57 -15.04 -10.14 35.47
C SER A 57 -13.78 -9.45 36.01
N ALA A 58 -12.87 -8.98 35.15
CA ALA A 58 -11.68 -8.21 35.53
C ALA A 58 -11.97 -6.71 35.75
N ARG A 59 -13.15 -6.24 35.35
CA ARG A 59 -13.55 -4.81 35.30
C ARG A 59 -13.75 -4.21 36.69
N SER A 60 -14.11 -4.99 37.71
CA SER A 60 -14.51 -4.49 39.03
C SER A 60 -13.37 -4.19 40.02
N ARG A 61 -12.19 -4.83 39.85
CA ARG A 61 -10.98 -4.55 40.65
C ARG A 61 -10.04 -3.57 39.96
N ILE A 62 -9.85 -3.72 38.64
CA ILE A 62 -9.08 -2.75 37.84
C ILE A 62 -9.80 -1.40 37.81
N GLY A 63 -11.15 -1.39 37.73
CA GLY A 63 -11.94 -0.16 37.74
C GLY A 63 -11.75 0.71 38.99
N ARG A 64 -11.48 0.12 40.16
CA ARG A 64 -11.24 0.89 41.40
C ARG A 64 -9.82 1.46 41.51
N ILE A 65 -8.81 0.74 41.02
CA ILE A 65 -7.42 1.21 40.99
C ILE A 65 -7.22 2.25 39.86
N VAL A 66 -7.88 2.05 38.72
CA VAL A 66 -7.93 3.01 37.61
C VAL A 66 -8.74 4.24 37.98
N ALA A 67 -9.84 4.13 38.74
CA ALA A 67 -10.58 5.30 39.21
C ALA A 67 -9.79 6.15 40.24
N ALA A 68 -8.99 5.51 41.09
CA ALA A 68 -8.12 6.21 42.04
C ALA A 68 -6.97 6.96 41.33
N THR A 69 -6.42 6.41 40.24
CA THR A 69 -5.38 7.06 39.43
C THR A 69 -5.95 8.05 38.39
N ALA A 70 -7.20 7.88 37.96
CA ALA A 70 -7.89 8.80 37.07
C ALA A 70 -8.28 10.13 37.75
N ASN A 71 -8.39 10.17 39.08
CA ASN A 71 -8.75 11.38 39.81
C ASN A 71 -7.57 12.35 40.03
N GLU A 72 -6.32 11.92 39.89
CA GLU A 72 -5.13 12.80 39.98
C GLU A 72 -4.70 13.42 38.63
N THR A 73 -5.22 12.94 37.50
CA THR A 73 -4.76 13.36 36.15
C THR A 73 -5.69 14.35 35.44
N ARG A 74 -6.78 14.77 36.09
CA ARG A 74 -7.82 15.64 35.52
C ARG A 74 -7.37 17.06 35.12
N GLY A 75 -6.11 17.43 35.36
CA GLY A 75 -5.54 18.76 35.07
C GLY A 75 -4.44 18.81 34.00
N ARG A 76 -4.16 17.72 33.27
CA ARG A 76 -3.08 17.67 32.27
C ARG A 76 -3.61 17.31 30.89
N PHE A 77 -3.52 18.24 29.94
CA PHE A 77 -3.82 18.02 28.52
C PHE A 77 -2.88 16.95 27.93
N ILE A 78 -3.25 15.68 28.05
CA ILE A 78 -2.50 14.52 27.52
C ILE A 78 -3.45 13.66 26.71
N ILE A 79 -3.09 13.44 25.45
CA ILE A 79 -3.86 12.64 24.50
C ILE A 79 -3.39 11.20 24.62
N ARG A 80 -4.32 10.30 24.96
CA ARG A 80 -4.06 8.86 24.96
C ARG A 80 -3.97 8.34 23.52
N PRO A 81 -2.99 7.48 23.19
CA PRO A 81 -2.82 6.94 21.84
C PRO A 81 -4.02 6.09 21.38
N ASP A 82 -4.76 5.49 22.32
CA ASP A 82 -5.95 4.65 22.04
C ASP A 82 -7.22 5.49 21.79
N ASN A 83 -7.14 6.82 21.86
CA ASN A 83 -8.30 7.68 21.63
C ASN A 83 -8.73 7.62 20.16
N TRP A 84 -10.02 7.34 19.92
CA TRP A 84 -10.64 7.32 18.60
C TRP A 84 -10.30 8.56 17.75
N TRP A 85 -10.43 9.76 18.33
CA TRP A 85 -10.19 11.00 17.59
C TRP A 85 -8.73 11.13 17.14
N TYR A 86 -7.80 10.69 17.97
CA TYR A 86 -6.37 10.69 17.64
C TYR A 86 -6.04 9.63 16.58
N MET A 87 -6.69 8.46 16.63
CA MET A 87 -6.56 7.46 15.57
C MET A 87 -7.06 7.99 14.22
N VAL A 88 -8.24 8.64 14.18
CA VAL A 88 -8.76 9.26 12.96
C VAL A 88 -7.80 10.34 12.44
N TRP A 89 -7.30 11.20 13.32
CA TRP A 89 -6.29 12.21 12.98
C TRP A 89 -5.01 11.58 12.40
N THR A 90 -4.52 10.49 13.00
CA THR A 90 -3.33 9.79 12.52
C THR A 90 -3.53 9.22 11.11
N HIS A 91 -4.71 8.67 10.80
CA HIS A 91 -5.04 8.18 9.46
C HIS A 91 -5.19 9.33 8.46
N PHE A 92 -5.79 10.44 8.86
CA PHE A 92 -5.87 11.66 8.05
C PHE A 92 -4.47 12.15 7.66
N ILE A 93 -3.55 12.24 8.62
CA ILE A 93 -2.15 12.63 8.38
C ILE A 93 -1.42 11.60 7.51
N LEU A 94 -1.70 10.30 7.67
CA LEU A 94 -1.14 9.26 6.82
C LEU A 94 -1.57 9.43 5.35
N ILE A 95 -2.86 9.66 5.09
CA ILE A 95 -3.38 9.90 3.74
C ILE A 95 -2.68 11.12 3.14
N TRP A 96 -2.54 12.19 3.92
CA TRP A 96 -1.85 13.39 3.49
C TRP A 96 -0.36 13.15 3.21
N ALA A 97 0.31 12.33 4.03
CA ALA A 97 1.69 11.93 3.82
C ALA A 97 1.87 11.12 2.53
N VAL A 98 0.93 10.22 2.21
CA VAL A 98 0.95 9.48 0.94
C VAL A 98 0.82 10.44 -0.25
N TYR A 99 -0.19 11.33 -0.21
CA TYR A 99 -0.39 12.34 -1.26
C TYR A 99 0.85 13.23 -1.44
N SER A 100 1.34 13.83 -0.35
CA SER A 100 2.49 14.74 -0.39
C SER A 100 3.77 14.04 -0.84
N SER A 101 4.02 12.78 -0.42
CA SER A 101 5.20 12.03 -0.87
C SER A 101 5.12 11.72 -2.35
N PHE A 102 3.96 11.33 -2.88
CA PHE A 102 3.77 11.08 -4.31
C PHE A 102 3.89 12.38 -5.13
N PHE A 103 3.35 13.48 -4.63
CA PHE A 103 3.33 14.75 -5.34
C PHE A 103 4.72 15.42 -5.39
N THR A 104 5.57 15.24 -4.38
CA THR A 104 6.88 15.90 -4.29
C THR A 104 7.80 15.63 -5.50
N PRO A 105 8.03 14.38 -5.96
CA PRO A 105 8.78 14.12 -7.19
C PRO A 105 8.13 14.75 -8.43
N MET A 106 6.80 14.72 -8.52
CA MET A 106 6.06 15.28 -9.65
C MET A 106 6.22 16.80 -9.71
N GLU A 107 6.12 17.50 -8.58
CA GLU A 107 6.41 18.92 -8.43
C GLU A 107 7.86 19.24 -8.83
N PHE A 108 8.81 18.45 -8.33
CA PHE A 108 10.23 18.59 -8.65
C PHE A 108 10.54 18.34 -10.14
N GLY A 109 9.81 17.44 -10.81
CA GLY A 109 10.02 17.15 -12.23
C GLY A 109 9.32 18.13 -13.15
N PHE A 110 8.00 18.23 -13.00
CA PHE A 110 7.11 18.79 -14.02
C PHE A 110 6.73 20.26 -13.79
N PHE A 111 6.77 20.74 -12.54
CA PHE A 111 6.24 22.07 -12.21
C PHE A 111 7.36 23.09 -11.92
N ARG A 112 7.47 24.13 -12.76
CA ARG A 112 8.34 25.32 -12.50
C ARG A 112 7.58 26.46 -11.79
N GLY A 113 6.63 26.07 -10.95
CA GLY A 113 5.64 26.92 -10.31
C GLY A 113 4.30 26.19 -10.23
N LEU A 114 3.72 26.15 -9.05
CA LEU A 114 2.44 25.49 -8.81
C LEU A 114 1.28 26.36 -9.31
N PRO A 115 0.30 25.77 -10.03
CA PRO A 115 -1.02 26.37 -10.22
C PRO A 115 -1.67 26.73 -8.88
N GLU A 116 -2.52 27.76 -8.86
CA GLU A 116 -3.11 28.31 -7.63
C GLU A 116 -3.82 27.26 -6.76
N ASN A 117 -4.60 26.38 -7.38
CA ASN A 117 -5.32 25.30 -6.68
C ASN A 117 -4.36 24.30 -6.02
N LEU A 118 -3.28 23.91 -6.70
CA LEU A 118 -2.27 23.00 -6.15
C LEU A 118 -1.42 23.68 -5.07
N PHE A 119 -1.17 24.98 -5.21
CA PHE A 119 -0.48 25.76 -4.20
C PHE A 119 -1.30 25.89 -2.90
N LEU A 120 -2.60 26.18 -3.00
CA LEU A 120 -3.52 26.20 -1.85
C LEU A 120 -3.58 24.84 -1.16
N LEU A 121 -3.60 23.76 -1.96
CA LEU A 121 -3.61 22.41 -1.44
C LEU A 121 -2.31 22.09 -0.69
N ASP A 122 -1.14 22.47 -1.22
CA ASP A 122 0.13 22.29 -0.52
C ASP A 122 0.18 23.06 0.81
N ILE A 123 -0.29 24.31 0.85
CA ILE A 123 -0.39 25.10 2.09
C ILE A 123 -1.30 24.41 3.12
N ALA A 124 -2.47 23.93 2.70
CA ALA A 124 -3.39 23.22 3.60
C ALA A 124 -2.72 21.99 4.23
N GLY A 125 -1.90 21.30 3.44
CA GLY A 125 -1.09 20.18 3.88
C GLY A 125 0.01 20.51 4.86
N GLN A 126 0.76 21.57 4.57
CA GLN A 126 1.77 22.09 5.48
C GLN A 126 1.17 22.45 6.84
N LEU A 127 0.00 23.09 6.86
CA LEU A 127 -0.72 23.41 8.09
C LEU A 127 -1.14 22.13 8.85
N ALA A 128 -1.66 21.12 8.14
CA ALA A 128 -2.04 19.85 8.76
C ALA A 128 -0.83 19.16 9.43
N PHE A 129 0.33 19.12 8.78
CA PHE A 129 1.56 18.57 9.38
C PHE A 129 2.09 19.41 10.54
N LEU A 130 1.97 20.74 10.46
CA LEU A 130 2.36 21.63 11.55
C LEU A 130 1.49 21.38 12.79
N VAL A 131 0.17 21.26 12.61
CA VAL A 131 -0.76 20.89 13.68
C VAL A 131 -0.41 19.50 14.23
N ASP A 132 -0.12 18.53 13.37
CA ASP A 132 0.28 17.19 13.81
C ASP A 132 1.58 17.19 14.63
N MET A 133 2.58 17.97 14.21
CA MET A 133 3.82 18.17 14.96
C MET A 133 3.53 18.71 16.36
N VAL A 134 2.62 19.68 16.49
CA VAL A 134 2.18 20.22 17.79
C VAL A 134 1.42 19.17 18.61
N VAL A 135 0.46 18.46 17.99
CA VAL A 135 -0.33 17.40 18.65
C VAL A 135 0.57 16.32 19.23
N ARG A 136 1.64 15.92 18.53
CA ARG A 136 2.60 14.91 18.98
C ARG A 136 3.29 15.25 20.31
N PHE A 137 3.46 16.53 20.65
CA PHE A 137 3.98 16.93 21.96
C PHE A 137 3.03 16.61 23.12
N PHE A 138 1.74 16.43 22.84
CA PHE A 138 0.71 16.14 23.84
C PHE A 138 0.34 14.65 23.90
N VAL A 139 0.91 13.79 23.04
CA VAL A 139 0.59 12.36 22.98
C VAL A 139 1.43 11.60 24.00
N ALA A 140 0.77 10.78 24.82
CA ALA A 140 1.47 9.90 25.76
C ALA A 140 2.25 8.80 25.03
N PHE A 141 3.48 8.51 25.50
CA PHE A 141 4.27 7.39 25.01
C PHE A 141 4.30 6.26 26.04
N ARG A 142 4.48 5.02 25.55
CA ARG A 142 4.73 3.85 26.40
C ARG A 142 6.22 3.67 26.56
N ASP A 143 6.70 3.63 27.79
CA ASP A 143 8.11 3.38 28.07
C ASP A 143 8.46 1.91 27.81
N THR A 144 9.53 1.67 27.05
CA THR A 144 9.97 0.33 26.63
C THR A 144 10.47 -0.50 27.82
N GLN A 145 10.95 0.14 28.90
CA GLN A 145 11.45 -0.56 30.08
C GLN A 145 10.37 -0.81 31.13
N SER A 146 9.54 0.20 31.42
CA SER A 146 8.52 0.08 32.46
C SER A 146 7.19 -0.49 31.94
N TYR A 147 6.95 -0.51 30.62
CA TYR A 147 5.65 -0.81 29.98
C TYR A 147 4.47 0.05 30.45
N THR A 148 4.73 1.03 31.33
CA THR A 148 3.79 2.00 31.86
C THR A 148 3.69 3.21 30.93
N THR A 149 2.52 3.84 30.93
CA THR A 149 2.27 5.08 30.19
C THR A 149 2.86 6.24 30.98
N VAL A 150 3.77 7.00 30.37
CA VAL A 150 4.42 8.15 31.03
C VAL A 150 3.61 9.41 30.75
N ASP A 151 2.89 9.89 31.77
CA ASP A 151 1.95 11.02 31.67
C ASP A 151 2.58 12.38 32.08
N SER A 152 3.88 12.57 31.86
CA SER A 152 4.56 13.83 32.20
C SER A 152 5.05 14.57 30.97
N HIS A 153 4.49 15.76 30.69
CA HIS A 153 4.84 16.60 29.53
C HIS A 153 6.33 16.84 29.34
N LYS A 154 7.06 17.10 30.44
CA LYS A 154 8.51 17.36 30.38
C LYS A 154 9.30 16.15 29.87
N ARG A 155 8.98 14.93 30.32
CA ARG A 155 9.65 13.71 29.82
C ARG A 155 9.25 13.37 28.39
N ILE A 156 7.99 13.62 28.01
CA ILE A 156 7.49 13.42 26.63
C ILE A 156 8.24 14.33 25.65
N ALA A 157 8.31 15.63 25.96
CA ALA A 157 8.93 16.62 25.09
C ALA A 157 10.46 16.49 25.04
N SER A 158 11.16 16.44 26.19
CA SER A 158 12.62 16.57 26.22
C SER A 158 13.39 15.25 26.05
N GLY A 159 12.79 14.11 26.43
CA GLY A 159 13.50 12.83 26.47
C GLY A 159 13.47 12.03 25.17
N VAL A 160 12.36 12.08 24.44
CA VAL A 160 12.09 11.17 23.30
C VAL A 160 11.81 11.93 22.00
N TYR A 161 10.95 12.96 22.03
CA TYR A 161 10.53 13.62 20.80
C TYR A 161 11.55 14.65 20.26
N LEU A 162 12.05 15.58 21.10
CA LEU A 162 13.03 16.58 20.68
C LEU A 162 14.34 15.96 20.16
N LYS A 163 14.76 14.83 20.73
CA LYS A 163 16.08 14.24 20.44
C LYS A 163 16.13 13.44 19.14
N SER A 164 14.98 12.91 18.66
CA SER A 164 14.97 11.93 17.57
C SER A 164 14.11 12.33 16.36
N ARG A 165 12.93 12.92 16.55
CA ARG A 165 11.97 13.13 15.45
C ARG A 165 11.56 14.57 15.19
N PHE A 166 11.77 15.46 16.16
CA PHE A 166 11.45 16.87 15.99
C PHE A 166 12.15 17.52 14.78
N VAL A 167 13.46 17.31 14.61
CA VAL A 167 14.22 17.92 13.49
C VAL A 167 13.64 17.47 12.14
N VAL A 168 13.28 16.19 12.03
CA VAL A 168 12.76 15.62 10.78
C VAL A 168 11.34 16.12 10.50
N ASP A 169 10.47 16.13 11.51
CA ASP A 169 9.11 16.69 11.39
C ASP A 169 9.17 18.20 11.07
N PHE A 170 10.07 18.95 11.70
CA PHE A 170 10.27 20.38 11.47
C PHE A 170 10.73 20.67 10.03
N LEU A 171 11.76 19.97 9.55
CA LEU A 171 12.25 20.09 8.18
C LEU A 171 11.15 19.74 7.16
N GLY A 172 10.32 18.73 7.47
CA GLY A 172 9.17 18.36 6.64
C GLY A 172 8.05 19.41 6.62
N CYS A 173 7.95 20.27 7.62
CA CYS A 173 6.93 21.33 7.69
C CYS A 173 7.36 22.64 7.03
N LEU A 174 8.60 22.77 6.56
CA LEU A 174 9.08 24.01 5.95
C LEU A 174 8.31 24.34 4.65
N PRO A 175 7.95 25.62 4.43
CA PRO A 175 7.25 26.07 3.23
C PRO A 175 8.25 26.23 2.06
N LEU A 176 8.77 25.10 1.56
CA LEU A 176 9.87 25.09 0.58
C LEU A 176 9.47 25.68 -0.78
N ASP A 177 8.20 25.59 -1.17
CA ASP A 177 7.67 26.27 -2.36
C ASP A 177 7.75 27.79 -2.27
N ALA A 178 7.31 28.33 -1.13
CA ALA A 178 7.37 29.77 -0.89
C ALA A 178 8.83 30.24 -0.90
N ILE A 179 9.75 29.46 -0.33
CA ILE A 179 11.19 29.74 -0.36
C ILE A 179 11.74 29.70 -1.79
N TYR A 180 11.33 28.73 -2.61
CA TYR A 180 11.72 28.64 -4.02
C TYR A 180 11.25 29.84 -4.84
N GLN A 181 9.99 30.28 -4.63
CA GLN A 181 9.44 31.47 -5.27
C GLN A 181 10.18 32.75 -4.81
N PHE A 182 10.39 32.92 -3.51
CA PHE A 182 11.06 34.08 -2.93
C PHE A 182 12.52 34.20 -3.36
N CYS A 183 13.24 33.08 -3.51
CA CYS A 183 14.62 33.05 -3.99
C CYS A 183 14.77 33.29 -5.51
N GLY A 184 13.69 33.61 -6.23
CA GLY A 184 13.72 33.89 -7.67
C GLY A 184 13.80 32.63 -8.54
N ARG A 185 13.21 31.51 -8.11
CA ARG A 185 13.08 30.26 -8.88
C ARG A 185 14.40 29.63 -9.33
N LYS A 186 15.47 29.80 -8.54
CA LYS A 186 16.79 29.22 -8.82
C LYS A 186 16.78 27.70 -8.69
N GLU A 187 17.30 26.99 -9.69
CA GLU A 187 17.37 25.51 -9.70
C GLU A 187 18.06 24.91 -8.45
N PRO A 188 19.15 25.47 -7.89
CA PRO A 188 19.74 24.96 -6.64
C PRO A 188 18.77 24.93 -5.44
N VAL A 189 17.86 25.90 -5.35
CA VAL A 189 16.86 25.97 -4.27
C VAL A 189 15.79 24.89 -4.44
N ARG A 190 15.55 24.45 -5.68
CA ARG A 190 14.58 23.40 -6.00
C ARG A 190 14.97 22.05 -5.40
N TYR A 191 16.26 21.76 -5.21
CA TYR A 191 16.69 20.54 -4.53
C TYR A 191 16.21 20.46 -3.08
N LEU A 192 15.94 21.59 -2.43
CA LEU A 192 15.38 21.60 -1.08
C LEU A 192 14.01 20.94 -1.05
N LEU A 193 13.23 20.94 -2.14
CA LEU A 193 11.92 20.27 -2.22
C LEU A 193 11.96 18.82 -1.74
N TRP A 194 13.07 18.11 -2.00
CA TRP A 194 13.27 16.72 -1.56
C TRP A 194 13.28 16.55 -0.04
N ILE A 195 13.50 17.61 0.75
CA ILE A 195 13.37 17.59 2.21
C ILE A 195 11.93 17.19 2.62
N ARG A 196 10.91 17.49 1.80
CA ARG A 196 9.52 17.06 2.05
C ARG A 196 9.37 15.54 2.08
N LEU A 197 10.29 14.78 1.49
CA LEU A 197 10.27 13.32 1.61
C LEU A 197 10.46 12.80 3.04
N SER A 198 10.90 13.65 3.96
CA SER A 198 10.81 13.37 5.40
C SER A 198 9.39 12.97 5.84
N ARG A 199 8.34 13.49 5.17
CA ARG A 199 6.93 13.12 5.41
C ARG A 199 6.65 11.66 5.06
N ALA A 200 7.41 11.04 4.15
CA ALA A 200 7.27 9.63 3.79
C ALA A 200 7.58 8.67 4.96
N LEU A 201 8.32 9.14 5.97
CA LEU A 201 8.55 8.37 7.20
C LEU A 201 7.24 8.00 7.91
N ARG A 202 6.19 8.80 7.76
CA ARG A 202 4.85 8.46 8.30
C ARG A 202 4.28 7.20 7.64
N VAL A 203 4.56 7.00 6.36
CA VAL A 203 4.18 5.79 5.62
C VAL A 203 5.01 4.60 6.10
N THR A 204 6.31 4.79 6.33
CA THR A 204 7.18 3.73 6.89
C THR A 204 6.72 3.30 8.28
N GLU A 205 6.38 4.25 9.15
CA GLU A 205 5.82 3.98 10.49
C GLU A 205 4.51 3.19 10.43
N PHE A 206 3.66 3.49 9.44
CA PHE A 206 2.44 2.74 9.21
C PHE A 206 2.74 1.28 8.87
N PHE A 207 3.66 1.02 7.94
CA PHE A 207 4.07 -0.34 7.60
C PHE A 207 4.74 -1.06 8.77
N GLU A 208 5.55 -0.38 9.59
CA GLU A 208 6.12 -0.98 10.80
C GLU A 208 5.06 -1.40 11.82
N LYS A 209 4.00 -0.60 11.99
CA LYS A 209 2.86 -0.98 12.83
C LYS A 209 2.11 -2.18 12.23
N LEU A 210 1.94 -2.20 10.91
CA LEU A 210 1.27 -3.29 10.20
C LEU A 210 2.08 -4.59 10.27
N GLU A 211 3.41 -4.53 10.23
CA GLU A 211 4.30 -5.67 10.40
C GLU A 211 4.26 -6.25 11.83
N LYS A 212 3.99 -5.41 12.83
CA LYS A 212 3.84 -5.83 14.25
C LYS A 212 2.44 -6.35 14.59
N ASP A 213 1.45 -6.19 13.70
CA ASP A 213 0.11 -6.71 13.92
C ASP A 213 0.08 -8.23 13.71
N ILE A 214 -0.10 -8.97 14.81
CA ILE A 214 -0.12 -10.44 14.85
C ILE A 214 -1.21 -11.09 13.97
N ARG A 215 -2.21 -10.32 13.52
CA ARG A 215 -3.32 -10.83 12.70
C ARG A 215 -2.99 -10.88 11.22
N ILE A 216 -1.96 -10.18 10.80
CA ILE A 216 -1.57 -10.07 9.39
C ILE A 216 -0.31 -10.90 9.19
N ASN A 217 -0.23 -11.61 8.07
CA ASN A 217 0.96 -12.41 7.76
C ASN A 217 2.16 -11.48 7.52
N TYR A 218 3.15 -11.54 8.41
CA TYR A 218 4.37 -10.75 8.34
C TYR A 218 5.03 -10.74 6.95
N LEU A 219 5.16 -11.90 6.30
CA LEU A 219 5.78 -12.00 4.97
C LEU A 219 4.95 -11.28 3.90
N PHE A 220 3.63 -11.35 3.99
CA PHE A 220 2.74 -10.68 3.06
C PHE A 220 2.84 -9.16 3.20
N THR A 221 2.78 -8.65 4.44
CA THR A 221 2.96 -7.21 4.72
C THR A 221 4.30 -6.71 4.18
N ARG A 222 5.37 -7.49 4.34
CA ARG A 222 6.69 -7.16 3.83
C ARG A 222 6.72 -7.10 2.30
N ILE A 223 6.10 -8.03 1.59
CA ILE A 223 6.01 -8.00 0.12
C ILE A 223 5.23 -6.77 -0.36
N VAL A 224 4.08 -6.48 0.26
CA VAL A 224 3.27 -5.29 -0.09
C VAL A 224 4.08 -4.01 0.11
N LYS A 225 4.80 -3.89 1.24
CA LYS A 225 5.70 -2.77 1.51
C LYS A 225 6.76 -2.62 0.42
N LEU A 226 7.40 -3.71 0.01
CA LEU A 226 8.44 -3.67 -1.03
C LEU A 226 7.88 -3.30 -2.41
N LEU A 227 6.68 -3.80 -2.76
CA LEU A 227 6.00 -3.37 -3.99
C LEU A 227 5.68 -1.87 -3.98
N VAL A 228 5.23 -1.33 -2.84
CA VAL A 228 4.98 0.11 -2.72
C VAL A 228 6.27 0.93 -2.85
N VAL A 229 7.38 0.46 -2.26
CA VAL A 229 8.69 1.10 -2.40
C VAL A 229 9.16 1.07 -3.85
N GLU A 230 9.04 -0.07 -4.53
CA GLU A 230 9.40 -0.24 -5.94
C GLU A 230 8.65 0.75 -6.82
N LEU A 231 7.31 0.74 -6.77
CA LEU A 231 6.47 1.65 -7.55
C LEU A 231 6.78 3.12 -7.28
N TYR A 232 7.11 3.46 -6.04
CA TYR A 232 7.51 4.81 -5.67
C TYR A 232 8.87 5.20 -6.27
N CYS A 233 9.85 4.31 -6.24
CA CYS A 233 11.15 4.51 -6.89
C CYS A 233 11.00 4.71 -8.40
N THR A 234 10.16 3.91 -9.06
CA THR A 234 9.85 4.05 -10.50
C THR A 234 9.18 5.40 -10.81
N HIS A 235 8.20 5.81 -10.00
CA HIS A 235 7.56 7.12 -10.13
C HIS A 235 8.54 8.28 -9.94
N ALA A 236 9.40 8.20 -8.92
CA ALA A 236 10.43 9.20 -8.68
C ALA A 236 11.43 9.26 -9.84
N ALA A 237 11.85 8.10 -10.37
CA ALA A 237 12.73 8.01 -11.53
C ALA A 237 12.09 8.61 -12.78
N ALA A 238 10.81 8.35 -13.05
CA ALA A 238 10.05 8.97 -14.14
C ALA A 238 10.07 10.50 -14.04
N CYS A 239 9.87 11.04 -12.84
CA CYS A 239 9.93 12.48 -12.61
C CYS A 239 11.34 13.05 -12.80
N ILE A 240 12.38 12.31 -12.39
CA ILE A 240 13.78 12.70 -12.59
C ILE A 240 14.17 12.63 -14.08
N PHE A 241 13.70 11.63 -14.84
CA PHE A 241 13.92 11.56 -16.29
C PHE A 241 13.36 12.80 -16.98
N TYR A 242 12.13 13.18 -16.66
CA TYR A 242 11.55 14.41 -17.20
C TYR A 242 12.32 15.66 -16.76
N TYR A 243 12.70 15.73 -15.47
CA TYR A 243 13.54 16.81 -14.95
C TYR A 243 14.85 16.96 -15.76
N LEU A 244 15.58 15.88 -15.99
CA LEU A 244 16.84 15.90 -16.73
C LEU A 244 16.66 16.49 -18.14
N ALA A 245 15.61 16.09 -18.85
CA ALA A 245 15.28 16.66 -20.16
C ALA A 245 14.95 18.17 -20.08
N THR A 246 14.18 18.61 -19.07
CA THR A 246 13.80 20.03 -18.93
C THR A 246 14.94 20.97 -18.52
N THR A 247 16.04 20.44 -17.98
CA THR A 247 17.24 21.24 -17.64
C THR A 247 18.15 21.52 -18.83
N MET A 248 17.89 20.90 -19.99
CA MET A 248 18.63 21.19 -21.21
C MET A 248 18.21 22.54 -21.81
N PRO A 249 19.15 23.30 -22.42
CA PRO A 249 18.82 24.52 -23.14
C PRO A 249 17.85 24.26 -24.29
N ALA A 250 17.01 25.24 -24.63
CA ALA A 250 15.99 25.08 -25.68
C ALA A 250 16.57 24.70 -27.05
N SER A 251 17.80 25.14 -27.37
CA SER A 251 18.51 24.78 -28.59
C SER A 251 18.94 23.31 -28.67
N GLN A 252 18.95 22.60 -27.54
CA GLN A 252 19.43 21.22 -27.42
C GLN A 252 18.33 20.25 -26.95
N GLU A 253 17.06 20.67 -26.95
CA GLU A 253 15.94 19.82 -26.52
C GLU A 253 15.82 18.53 -27.34
N GLY A 254 16.15 18.58 -28.63
CA GLY A 254 16.18 17.40 -29.51
C GLY A 254 17.23 16.35 -29.12
N TYR A 255 18.19 16.67 -28.24
CA TYR A 255 19.22 15.75 -27.74
C TYR A 255 18.89 15.22 -26.33
N THR A 256 17.62 14.92 -26.11
CA THR A 256 17.08 14.33 -24.88
C THR A 256 16.24 13.11 -25.22
N TRP A 257 16.05 12.21 -24.26
CA TRP A 257 15.24 11.00 -24.43
C TRP A 257 13.81 11.29 -24.94
N ILE A 258 13.23 12.42 -24.53
CA ILE A 258 11.86 12.81 -24.93
C ILE A 258 11.86 13.70 -26.17
N GLY A 259 12.82 14.62 -26.33
CA GLY A 259 12.83 15.54 -27.47
C GLY A 259 13.25 14.90 -28.79
N SER A 260 13.97 13.78 -28.74
CA SER A 260 14.29 12.98 -29.94
C SER A 260 13.17 12.03 -30.36
N LEU A 261 12.12 11.88 -29.53
CA LEU A 261 11.10 10.85 -29.66
C LEU A 261 10.12 11.17 -30.80
N LYS A 262 9.88 10.16 -31.63
CA LYS A 262 8.84 10.16 -32.68
C LYS A 262 7.98 8.92 -32.53
N MET A 263 6.69 9.11 -32.25
CA MET A 263 5.72 8.01 -32.15
C MET A 263 4.64 8.20 -33.22
N GLY A 264 4.75 7.44 -34.31
CA GLY A 264 3.91 7.66 -35.49
C GLY A 264 4.08 9.08 -36.03
N ASP A 265 2.97 9.78 -36.25
CA ASP A 265 2.97 11.17 -36.75
C ASP A 265 3.26 12.22 -35.67
N TYR A 266 3.37 11.82 -34.39
CA TYR A 266 3.64 12.74 -33.29
C TYR A 266 5.15 12.91 -33.04
N SER A 267 5.62 14.15 -33.17
CA SER A 267 6.96 14.58 -32.76
C SER A 267 6.94 15.23 -31.39
N TYR A 268 7.86 14.83 -30.51
CA TYR A 268 8.03 15.41 -29.16
C TYR A 268 9.09 16.51 -29.10
N SER A 269 9.48 17.08 -30.25
CA SER A 269 10.50 18.13 -30.35
C SER A 269 10.21 19.38 -29.50
N HIS A 270 8.94 19.70 -29.25
CA HIS A 270 8.48 20.75 -28.33
C HIS A 270 7.73 20.16 -27.14
N PHE A 271 8.35 19.19 -26.45
CA PHE A 271 7.68 18.43 -25.40
C PHE A 271 7.14 19.30 -24.25
N ARG A 272 7.62 20.54 -24.05
CA ARG A 272 7.15 21.45 -23.01
C ARG A 272 5.71 21.93 -23.21
N ASP A 273 5.25 22.01 -24.45
CA ASP A 273 3.91 22.49 -24.82
C ASP A 273 2.88 21.35 -24.83
N ILE A 274 3.34 20.11 -24.76
CA ILE A 274 2.49 18.92 -24.70
C ILE A 274 1.75 18.88 -23.36
N ASP A 275 0.55 18.30 -23.33
CA ASP A 275 -0.20 18.10 -22.10
C ASP A 275 0.63 17.41 -21.00
N LEU A 276 0.39 17.81 -19.74
CA LEU A 276 1.11 17.30 -18.57
C LEU A 276 0.97 15.79 -18.45
N TRP A 277 -0.25 15.26 -18.62
CA TRP A 277 -0.51 13.84 -18.45
C TRP A 277 0.20 13.02 -19.51
N LYS A 278 0.21 13.50 -20.76
CA LYS A 278 0.94 12.82 -21.84
C LYS A 278 2.43 12.74 -21.53
N ARG A 279 3.07 13.85 -21.11
CA ARG A 279 4.48 13.83 -20.68
C ARG A 279 4.73 12.90 -19.49
N TYR A 280 3.84 12.93 -18.50
CA TYR A 280 3.95 12.10 -17.30
C TYR A 280 3.86 10.61 -17.64
N PHE A 281 2.85 10.19 -18.39
CA PHE A 281 2.68 8.79 -18.78
C PHE A 281 3.79 8.31 -19.71
N THR A 282 4.32 9.14 -20.61
CA THR A 282 5.49 8.77 -21.43
C THR A 282 6.74 8.59 -20.56
N SER A 283 6.97 9.45 -19.57
CA SER A 283 8.09 9.33 -18.63
C SER A 283 7.96 8.09 -17.73
N LEU A 284 6.73 7.82 -17.26
CA LEU A 284 6.41 6.67 -16.44
C LEU A 284 6.55 5.36 -17.22
N TYR A 285 6.10 5.34 -18.48
CA TYR A 285 6.30 4.22 -19.39
C TYR A 285 7.79 3.88 -19.54
N PHE A 286 8.64 4.89 -19.78
CA PHE A 286 10.09 4.68 -19.87
C PHE A 286 10.69 4.10 -18.58
N ALA A 287 10.30 4.65 -17.42
CA ALA A 287 10.75 4.16 -16.12
C ALA A 287 10.27 2.73 -15.82
N ILE A 288 9.02 2.38 -16.14
CA ILE A 288 8.44 1.05 -15.93
C ILE A 288 9.08 0.02 -16.86
N VAL A 289 9.27 0.33 -18.15
CA VAL A 289 9.90 -0.58 -19.12
C VAL A 289 11.35 -0.88 -18.73
N THR A 290 12.03 0.13 -18.17
CA THR A 290 13.40 0.00 -17.66
C THR A 290 13.45 -0.80 -16.35
N MET A 291 12.54 -0.53 -15.39
CA MET A 291 12.39 -1.31 -14.14
C MET A 291 12.07 -2.77 -14.42
N ALA A 292 11.09 -3.02 -15.29
CA ALA A 292 10.69 -4.37 -15.66
C ALA A 292 11.76 -5.11 -16.49
N THR A 293 12.90 -4.46 -16.78
CA THR A 293 14.01 -4.98 -17.61
C THR A 293 13.59 -5.43 -19.01
N VAL A 294 12.48 -4.88 -19.54
CA VAL A 294 11.95 -5.23 -20.86
C VAL A 294 12.75 -4.53 -21.96
N GLY A 295 12.98 -3.23 -21.80
CA GLY A 295 13.88 -2.46 -22.66
C GLY A 295 13.58 -2.54 -24.17
N TYR A 296 12.36 -2.18 -24.60
CA TYR A 296 11.99 -2.21 -26.02
C TYR A 296 12.92 -1.40 -26.95
N GLY A 297 13.58 -0.36 -26.41
CA GLY A 297 14.55 0.47 -27.13
C GLY A 297 13.93 1.64 -27.90
N ASP A 298 12.61 1.77 -27.87
CA ASP A 298 11.83 2.88 -28.44
C ASP A 298 12.12 4.21 -27.71
N ILE A 299 12.34 4.15 -26.40
CA ILE A 299 12.82 5.27 -25.59
C ILE A 299 14.17 4.89 -24.98
N HIS A 300 15.16 5.75 -25.14
CA HIS A 300 16.51 5.56 -24.60
C HIS A 300 17.17 6.90 -24.25
N ALA A 301 18.15 6.86 -23.35
CA ALA A 301 18.97 8.02 -23.02
C ALA A 301 19.79 8.47 -24.23
N VAL A 302 19.76 9.76 -24.53
CA VAL A 302 20.49 10.33 -25.68
C VAL A 302 21.76 11.04 -25.21
N ASN A 303 21.67 11.78 -24.10
CA ASN A 303 22.80 12.53 -23.56
C ASN A 303 23.51 11.79 -22.42
N VAL A 304 24.78 12.15 -22.18
CA VAL A 304 25.63 11.51 -21.16
C VAL A 304 25.02 11.60 -19.77
N ARG A 305 24.31 12.69 -19.45
CA ARG A 305 23.67 12.88 -18.14
C ARG A 305 22.52 11.89 -17.92
N GLU A 306 21.67 11.71 -18.92
CA GLU A 306 20.62 10.70 -18.94
C GLU A 306 21.21 9.30 -18.88
N MET A 307 22.29 9.03 -19.65
CA MET A 307 22.95 7.72 -19.64
C MET A 307 23.47 7.36 -18.25
N LEU A 308 24.15 8.29 -17.56
CA LEU A 308 24.62 8.09 -16.19
C LEU A 308 23.45 7.80 -15.22
N PHE A 309 22.34 8.53 -15.37
CA PHE A 309 21.17 8.30 -14.54
C PHE A 309 20.49 6.95 -14.82
N VAL A 310 20.33 6.55 -16.10
CA VAL A 310 19.81 5.22 -16.48
C VAL A 310 20.70 4.12 -15.91
N MET A 311 22.03 4.24 -16.02
CA MET A 311 22.97 3.26 -15.46
C MET A 311 22.78 3.10 -13.95
N ALA A 312 22.68 4.21 -13.22
CA ALA A 312 22.46 4.18 -11.77
C ALA A 312 21.08 3.60 -11.41
N TYR A 313 20.05 4.00 -12.15
CA TYR A 313 18.67 3.54 -11.94
C TYR A 313 18.54 2.03 -12.17
N VAL A 314 18.99 1.52 -13.32
CA VAL A 314 18.96 0.08 -13.62
C VAL A 314 19.75 -0.73 -12.59
N SER A 315 20.91 -0.25 -12.16
CA SER A 315 21.72 -0.94 -11.14
C SER A 315 21.00 -1.04 -9.79
N PHE A 316 20.36 0.05 -9.36
CA PHE A 316 19.56 0.09 -8.13
C PHE A 316 18.33 -0.82 -8.24
N ASP A 317 17.63 -0.74 -9.36
CA ASP A 317 16.40 -1.48 -9.64
C ASP A 317 16.64 -2.99 -9.69
N MET A 318 17.74 -3.44 -10.31
CA MET A 318 18.13 -4.85 -10.30
C MET A 318 18.33 -5.40 -8.88
N ILE A 319 18.94 -4.62 -7.98
CA ILE A 319 19.15 -5.02 -6.58
C ILE A 319 17.80 -5.11 -5.86
N LEU A 320 16.94 -4.12 -6.05
CA LEU A 320 15.64 -4.05 -5.39
C LEU A 320 14.68 -5.14 -5.91
N GLY A 321 14.65 -5.37 -7.22
CA GLY A 321 13.90 -6.44 -7.87
C GLY A 321 14.36 -7.84 -7.43
N ALA A 322 15.67 -8.09 -7.33
CA ALA A 322 16.19 -9.34 -6.80
C ALA A 322 15.77 -9.58 -5.34
N TYR A 323 15.81 -8.53 -4.52
CA TYR A 323 15.34 -8.59 -3.13
C TYR A 323 13.83 -8.89 -3.04
N LEU A 324 13.03 -8.25 -3.88
CA LEU A 324 11.59 -8.47 -3.96
C LEU A 324 11.27 -9.91 -4.39
N LEU A 325 11.91 -10.43 -5.43
CA LEU A 325 11.75 -11.80 -5.91
C LEU A 325 12.14 -12.83 -4.84
N GLY A 326 13.20 -12.56 -4.07
CA GLY A 326 13.61 -13.38 -2.93
C GLY A 326 12.55 -13.44 -1.83
N ASN A 327 11.93 -12.30 -1.48
CA ASN A 327 10.86 -12.26 -0.49
C ASN A 327 9.58 -12.95 -1.00
N MET A 328 9.24 -12.79 -2.28
CA MET A 328 8.12 -13.52 -2.91
C MET A 328 8.35 -15.04 -2.88
N THR A 329 9.56 -15.49 -3.22
CA THR A 329 9.95 -16.90 -3.16
C THR A 329 9.83 -17.44 -1.73
N ALA A 330 10.26 -16.68 -0.72
CA ALA A 330 10.11 -17.06 0.69
C ALA A 330 8.63 -17.23 1.12
N LEU A 331 7.72 -16.40 0.61
CA LEU A 331 6.29 -16.56 0.86
C LEU A 331 5.73 -17.83 0.20
N ILE A 332 6.14 -18.10 -1.05
CA ILE A 332 5.73 -19.30 -1.80
C ILE A 332 6.26 -20.57 -1.11
N VAL A 333 7.55 -20.61 -0.77
CA VAL A 333 8.22 -21.75 -0.12
C VAL A 333 7.70 -22.01 1.29
N LYS A 334 7.27 -20.98 2.03
CA LYS A 334 6.61 -21.17 3.33
C LYS A 334 5.41 -22.13 3.22
N GLY A 335 4.79 -22.12 2.04
CA GLY A 335 3.74 -23.02 1.62
C GLY A 335 2.45 -22.84 2.41
N SER A 336 1.36 -23.39 1.88
CA SER A 336 0.11 -23.45 2.64
C SER A 336 0.13 -24.63 3.63
N LYS A 337 -0.71 -24.59 4.67
CA LYS A 337 -0.92 -25.77 5.53
C LYS A 337 -1.43 -26.97 4.71
N THR A 338 -2.29 -26.68 3.73
CA THR A 338 -2.85 -27.67 2.79
C THR A 338 -1.76 -28.35 1.98
N GLU A 339 -0.79 -27.59 1.50
CA GLU A 339 0.36 -28.10 0.75
C GLU A 339 1.19 -29.07 1.60
N LYS A 340 1.58 -28.67 2.82
CA LYS A 340 2.31 -29.54 3.76
C LYS A 340 1.55 -30.82 4.10
N PHE A 341 0.23 -30.75 4.23
CA PHE A 341 -0.61 -31.91 4.44
C PHE A 341 -0.64 -32.84 3.21
N ARG A 342 -0.75 -32.27 2.00
CA ARG A 342 -0.73 -33.03 0.74
C ARG A 342 0.61 -33.74 0.55
N ASP A 343 1.73 -33.08 0.87
CA ASP A 343 3.06 -33.68 0.78
C ASP A 343 3.20 -34.89 1.72
N ARG A 344 2.83 -34.72 2.99
CA ARG A 344 2.83 -35.83 3.97
C ARG A 344 1.91 -36.98 3.55
N MET A 345 0.72 -36.66 3.01
CA MET A 345 -0.21 -37.67 2.52
C MET A 345 0.35 -38.44 1.32
N ALA A 346 1.05 -37.76 0.40
CA ALA A 346 1.69 -38.39 -0.75
C ALA A 346 2.85 -39.32 -0.35
N GLU A 347 3.66 -38.91 0.62
CA GLU A 347 4.72 -39.75 1.21
C GLU A 347 4.13 -41.01 1.85
N LEU A 348 3.06 -40.86 2.64
CA LEU A 348 2.35 -41.99 3.24
C LEU A 348 1.78 -42.94 2.20
N ILE A 349 1.12 -42.42 1.16
CA ILE A 349 0.60 -43.25 0.06
C ILE A 349 1.74 -44.05 -0.60
N SER A 350 2.88 -43.42 -0.81
CA SER A 350 4.06 -44.08 -1.39
C SER A 350 4.60 -45.19 -0.48
N TYR A 351 4.66 -44.96 0.83
CA TYR A 351 5.04 -45.97 1.83
C TYR A 351 4.08 -47.16 1.85
N MET A 352 2.77 -46.90 1.86
CA MET A 352 1.74 -47.96 1.87
C MET A 352 1.81 -48.83 0.61
N ASN A 353 2.01 -48.20 -0.56
CA ASN A 353 2.16 -48.90 -1.83
C ASN A 353 3.44 -49.76 -1.87
N ARG A 354 4.57 -49.21 -1.39
CA ARG A 354 5.86 -49.92 -1.37
C ARG A 354 5.82 -51.17 -0.50
N ASN A 355 5.14 -51.09 0.64
CA ASN A 355 5.00 -52.20 1.57
C ASN A 355 3.78 -53.10 1.29
N LYS A 356 3.04 -52.83 0.20
CA LYS A 356 1.84 -53.58 -0.20
C LYS A 356 0.83 -53.74 0.93
N LEU A 357 0.59 -52.66 1.69
CA LEU A 357 -0.37 -52.70 2.78
C LEU A 357 -1.78 -53.04 2.26
N GLY A 358 -2.53 -53.79 3.05
CA GLY A 358 -3.93 -54.10 2.76
C GLY A 358 -4.77 -52.84 2.62
N ARG A 359 -5.81 -52.91 1.79
CA ARG A 359 -6.68 -51.77 1.47
C ARG A 359 -7.39 -51.21 2.70
N GLN A 360 -7.71 -52.05 3.67
CA GLN A 360 -8.33 -51.67 4.94
C GLN A 360 -7.39 -50.80 5.79
N ILE A 361 -6.18 -51.29 6.10
CA ILE A 361 -5.17 -50.56 6.89
C ILE A 361 -4.81 -49.23 6.20
N SER A 362 -4.68 -49.25 4.87
CA SER A 362 -4.37 -48.04 4.11
C SER A 362 -5.48 -46.97 4.21
N ASN A 363 -6.74 -47.38 4.28
CA ASN A 363 -7.86 -46.46 4.46
C ASN A 363 -7.92 -45.92 5.89
N GLU A 364 -7.63 -46.74 6.91
CA GLU A 364 -7.54 -46.29 8.30
C GLU A 364 -6.45 -45.22 8.50
N ILE A 365 -5.25 -45.43 7.94
CA ILE A 365 -4.16 -44.46 8.01
C ILE A 365 -4.56 -43.12 7.35
N LYS A 366 -5.15 -43.16 6.16
CA LYS A 366 -5.62 -41.95 5.45
C LYS A 366 -6.68 -41.21 6.25
N HIS A 367 -7.63 -41.93 6.85
CA HIS A 367 -8.70 -41.35 7.65
C HIS A 367 -8.13 -40.70 8.93
N HIS A 368 -7.23 -41.38 9.63
CA HIS A 368 -6.55 -40.84 10.81
C HIS A 368 -5.79 -39.56 10.48
N MET A 369 -5.03 -39.54 9.38
CA MET A 369 -4.28 -38.34 8.97
C MET A 369 -5.17 -37.17 8.59
N ARG A 370 -6.30 -37.42 7.90
CA ARG A 370 -7.28 -36.38 7.60
C ARG A 370 -7.92 -35.83 8.88
N SER A 371 -8.31 -36.72 9.79
CA SER A 371 -8.85 -36.33 11.09
C SER A 371 -7.83 -35.53 11.90
N GLN A 372 -6.54 -35.93 11.92
CA GLN A 372 -5.50 -35.12 12.54
C GLN A 372 -5.33 -33.74 11.90
N TYR A 373 -5.41 -33.63 10.57
CA TYR A 373 -5.35 -32.34 9.89
C TYR A 373 -6.51 -31.42 10.27
N GLU A 374 -7.71 -31.97 10.39
CA GLU A 374 -8.91 -31.26 10.86
C GLU A 374 -8.82 -30.90 12.34
N THR A 375 -8.24 -31.78 13.17
CA THR A 375 -8.14 -31.64 14.64
C THR A 375 -6.88 -30.90 15.10
N SER A 376 -5.91 -30.62 14.22
CA SER A 376 -4.66 -29.91 14.55
C SER A 376 -4.87 -28.49 15.08
N TYR A 377 -6.11 -28.00 15.09
CA TYR A 377 -6.56 -26.80 15.80
C TYR A 377 -6.64 -26.96 17.33
N THR A 378 -6.62 -28.18 17.86
CA THR A 378 -6.99 -28.47 19.26
C THR A 378 -5.81 -29.15 20.01
N GLU A 379 -5.19 -28.37 20.89
CA GLU A 379 -4.90 -28.74 22.30
C GLU A 379 -3.48 -29.02 22.81
N ALA A 380 -2.54 -29.74 22.20
CA ALA A 380 -1.34 -30.08 22.99
C ALA A 380 -0.28 -28.96 23.11
N ALA A 381 0.18 -28.42 21.97
CA ALA A 381 1.29 -27.46 21.96
C ALA A 381 0.84 -26.03 22.28
N LEU A 382 -0.30 -25.59 21.74
CA LEU A 382 -0.83 -24.24 21.98
C LEU A 382 -1.27 -24.03 23.44
N LEU A 383 -1.73 -25.07 24.14
CA LEU A 383 -2.09 -24.96 25.56
C LEU A 383 -0.87 -24.92 26.49
N GLN A 384 0.33 -25.30 26.04
CA GLN A 384 1.55 -25.19 26.85
C GLN A 384 2.05 -23.75 26.93
N ASP A 385 1.88 -22.97 25.87
CA ASP A 385 2.27 -21.54 25.81
C ASP A 385 1.30 -20.62 26.58
N ILE A 386 0.09 -21.12 26.89
CA ILE A 386 -0.93 -20.37 27.63
C ILE A 386 -0.69 -20.53 29.14
N PRO A 387 -0.69 -19.44 29.92
CA PRO A 387 -0.58 -19.50 31.37
C PRO A 387 -1.64 -20.43 31.99
N VAL A 388 -1.24 -21.19 33.01
CA VAL A 388 -2.10 -22.19 33.68
C VAL A 388 -3.44 -21.61 34.11
N SER A 389 -3.47 -20.35 34.53
CA SER A 389 -4.68 -19.62 34.96
C SER A 389 -5.68 -19.30 33.85
N ILE A 390 -5.23 -19.19 32.59
CA ILE A 390 -6.10 -19.00 31.41
C ILE A 390 -6.49 -20.36 30.84
N ARG A 391 -5.56 -21.33 30.83
CA ARG A 391 -5.84 -22.71 30.41
C ARG A 391 -6.92 -23.37 31.26
N ALA A 392 -6.98 -23.08 32.55
CA ALA A 392 -8.03 -23.59 33.44
C ALA A 392 -9.43 -22.98 33.19
N LYS A 393 -9.55 -21.96 32.32
CA LYS A 393 -10.83 -21.32 31.95
C LYS A 393 -11.36 -21.75 30.58
N VAL A 394 -10.49 -22.32 29.74
CA VAL A 394 -10.85 -23.00 28.48
C VAL A 394 -11.32 -24.39 28.86
#